data_AF-A0A0F8YNP9-F1
#
_entry.id   AF-A0A0F8YNP9-F1
#
_cell.length_a   1.000
_cell.length_b   1.000
_cell.length_c   1.000
_cell.angle_alpha   90.00
_cell.angle_beta   90.00
_cell.angle_gamma   90.00
#
_symmetry.space_group_name_H-M   'P 1'
#
loop_
_entity.id
_entity.type
_entity.pdbx_description
1 polymer ?
#
loop_
_entity_poly.entity_id
_entity_poly.type
_entity_poly.pdbx_seq_one_letter_code
_entity_poly.pdbx_strand_id
1 'polypeptide(L)'
;MTKEIESKIGLDFEKLKIASIVQQGELNAIIKAKPKEFKELLNAIIGIDKLDTASELMKIIQRNFREEIQKKLGYDDTHIEILKNELKSLESEIENAEPLKNELETKKKEFEKELTLLQDKLEKESPKESKLRELEERKDDLIKYAREAILSIKNEIAENERKIRDCEGCFDHVEAKKGTERQLEELGMKMESITKKIQQNSLHIERLKEQQALASKLKLKNDKCPVCDSEVDHLNPLFQVEHLIQEMSILSKEIKNLEKEEELAQDQKNNISRKFEQAIIAESTLQAHSIKNSKELASNFSDFA
;
A
#
# COMPACT_ATOMS: atom_id res chain seq x y z
N MET A 1 39.49 77.82 97.81
CA MET A 1 40.52 78.21 96.82
C MET A 1 41.54 77.10 96.57
N THR A 2 42.24 76.57 97.58
CA THR A 2 43.32 75.56 97.37
C THR A 2 42.85 74.32 96.61
N LYS A 3 41.77 73.64 97.04
CA LYS A 3 41.24 72.45 96.33
C LYS A 3 40.83 72.68 94.86
N GLU A 4 40.40 73.90 94.52
CA GLU A 4 39.97 74.25 93.16
C GLU A 4 41.16 74.46 92.23
N ILE A 5 42.23 75.05 92.77
CA ILE A 5 43.51 75.25 92.07
C ILE A 5 44.22 73.89 91.89
N GLU A 6 44.20 73.04 92.92
CA GLU A 6 44.76 71.68 92.86
C GLU A 6 44.05 70.80 91.83
N SER A 7 42.71 70.89 91.75
CA SER A 7 41.91 70.20 90.73
C SER A 7 42.24 70.64 89.30
N LYS A 8 42.47 71.94 89.08
CA LYS A 8 42.77 72.48 87.73
C LYS A 8 44.21 72.27 87.29
N ILE A 9 45.19 72.39 88.19
CA ILE A 9 46.63 72.27 87.86
C ILE A 9 47.12 70.82 88.01
N GLY A 10 46.44 70.02 88.82
CA GLY A 10 46.82 68.65 89.15
C GLY A 10 48.09 68.57 90.00
N LEU A 11 48.41 69.63 90.73
CA LEU A 11 49.54 69.71 91.67
C LEU A 11 49.02 70.25 93.00
N ASP A 12 49.25 69.51 94.09
CA ASP A 12 48.98 69.96 95.44
C ASP A 12 49.95 71.08 95.87
N PHE A 13 49.60 71.82 96.93
CA PHE A 13 50.41 72.94 97.40
C PHE A 13 51.86 72.53 97.78
N GLU A 14 52.07 71.29 98.23
CA GLU A 14 53.41 70.77 98.55
C GLU A 14 54.23 70.51 97.28
N LYS A 15 53.62 69.95 96.23
CA LYS A 15 54.23 69.77 94.91
C LYS A 15 54.58 71.11 94.24
N LEU A 16 53.71 72.11 94.38
CA LEU A 16 53.95 73.46 93.86
C LEU A 16 55.14 74.14 94.54
N LYS A 17 55.31 73.95 95.86
CA LYS A 17 56.47 74.49 96.59
C LYS A 17 57.79 73.95 96.03
N ILE A 18 57.87 72.65 95.77
CA ILE A 18 59.08 72.01 95.23
C ILE A 18 59.34 72.43 93.77
N ALA A 19 58.29 72.59 92.96
CA ALA A 19 58.42 73.04 91.57
C ALA A 19 58.78 74.53 91.43
N SER A 20 58.69 75.31 92.51
CA SER A 20 59.06 76.73 92.57
C SER A 20 60.48 76.92 93.14
N ILE A 21 61.10 78.08 92.91
CA ILE A 21 62.45 78.38 93.40
C ILE A 21 62.44 78.36 94.94
N VAL A 22 63.01 77.29 95.51
CA VAL A 22 62.99 77.01 96.95
C VAL A 22 64.09 77.82 97.67
N GLN A 23 63.76 78.50 98.78
CA GLN A 23 64.75 79.18 99.62
C GLN A 23 65.65 78.14 100.33
N GLN A 24 66.96 78.41 100.46
CA GLN A 24 67.98 77.45 100.94
C GLN A 24 67.67 76.75 102.29
N GLY A 25 66.84 77.35 103.17
CA GLY A 25 66.41 76.73 104.43
C GLY A 25 65.32 75.66 104.28
N GLU A 26 64.45 75.78 103.28
CA GLU A 26 63.35 74.83 103.00
C GLU A 26 63.83 73.62 102.19
N LEU A 27 64.97 73.74 101.47
CA LEU A 27 65.65 72.64 100.79
C LEU A 27 66.04 71.49 101.75
N ASN A 28 66.49 71.83 102.96
CA ASN A 28 66.86 70.83 103.97
C ASN A 28 65.67 70.03 104.52
N ALA A 29 64.46 70.60 104.51
CA ALA A 29 63.25 69.88 104.90
C ALA A 29 62.82 68.89 103.81
N ILE A 30 62.98 69.26 102.54
CA ILE A 30 62.67 68.42 101.37
C ILE A 30 63.67 67.25 101.23
N ILE A 31 64.96 67.49 101.47
CA ILE A 31 66.00 66.44 101.45
C ILE A 31 65.86 65.45 102.62
N LYS A 32 65.28 65.89 103.76
CA LYS A 32 65.01 65.05 104.93
C LYS A 32 63.64 64.35 104.90
N ALA A 33 62.80 64.59 103.89
CA ALA A 33 61.55 63.85 103.71
C ALA A 33 61.84 62.36 103.46
N LYS A 34 60.90 61.47 103.82
CA LYS A 34 61.15 60.02 103.67
C LYS A 34 61.37 59.70 102.18
N PRO A 35 62.30 58.78 101.82
CA PRO A 35 62.63 58.47 100.42
C PRO A 35 61.43 58.11 99.53
N LYS A 36 60.38 57.55 100.14
CA LYS A 36 59.11 57.21 99.47
C LYS A 36 58.32 58.44 99.03
N GLU A 37 58.20 59.43 99.92
CA GLU A 37 57.47 60.68 99.67
C GLU A 37 58.19 61.53 98.61
N PHE A 38 59.52 61.60 98.65
CA PHE A 38 60.31 62.31 97.63
C PHE A 38 60.17 61.67 96.24
N LYS A 39 60.14 60.33 96.14
CA LYS A 39 59.94 59.62 94.86
C LYS A 39 58.54 59.84 94.30
N GLU A 40 57.51 59.83 95.13
CA GLU A 40 56.12 60.12 94.73
C GLU A 40 55.96 61.59 94.27
N LEU A 41 56.60 62.53 94.95
CA LEU A 41 56.63 63.94 94.55
C LEU A 41 57.39 64.16 93.24
N LEU A 42 58.53 63.49 93.05
CA LEU A 42 59.32 63.53 91.82
C LEU A 42 58.51 62.95 90.63
N ASN A 43 57.83 61.82 90.82
CA ASN A 43 56.97 61.21 89.80
C ASN A 43 55.83 62.15 89.37
N ALA A 44 55.23 62.86 90.32
CA ALA A 44 54.18 63.84 90.06
C ALA A 44 54.70 65.09 89.32
N ILE A 45 55.92 65.56 89.63
CA ILE A 45 56.56 66.72 88.98
C ILE A 45 57.03 66.36 87.55
N ILE A 46 57.59 65.17 87.34
CA ILE A 46 57.98 64.67 86.01
C ILE A 46 56.73 64.36 85.16
N GLY A 47 55.57 64.18 85.80
CA GLY A 47 54.30 63.91 85.14
C GLY A 47 54.12 62.45 84.75
N ILE A 48 54.88 61.53 85.37
CA ILE A 48 54.78 60.07 85.11
C ILE A 48 53.37 59.58 85.46
N ASP A 49 52.80 60.03 86.59
CA ASP A 49 51.43 59.66 86.98
C ASP A 49 50.37 60.15 85.97
N LYS A 50 50.61 61.33 85.35
CA LYS A 50 49.74 61.87 84.29
C LYS A 50 49.89 61.07 82.99
N LEU A 51 51.10 60.60 82.67
CA LEU A 51 51.36 59.73 81.52
C LEU A 51 50.72 58.35 81.71
N ASP A 52 50.78 57.79 82.91
CA ASP A 52 50.13 56.51 83.24
C ASP A 52 48.60 56.64 83.16
N THR A 53 48.03 57.69 83.76
CA THR A 53 46.59 57.99 83.66
C THR A 53 46.16 58.22 82.21
N ALA A 54 46.95 58.96 81.42
CA ALA A 54 46.68 59.17 80.01
C ALA A 54 46.76 57.85 79.21
N SER A 55 47.71 56.98 79.52
CA SER A 55 47.85 55.65 78.90
C SER A 55 46.65 54.76 79.21
N GLU A 56 46.16 54.76 80.45
CA GLU A 56 44.95 54.03 80.83
C GLU A 56 43.69 54.58 80.15
N LEU A 57 43.52 55.91 80.14
CA LEU A 57 42.40 56.56 79.43
C LEU A 57 42.46 56.30 77.92
N MET A 58 43.65 56.31 77.31
CA MET A 58 43.81 55.98 75.89
C MET A 58 43.38 54.54 75.58
N LYS A 59 43.68 53.57 76.45
CA LYS A 59 43.21 52.18 76.28
C LYS A 59 41.69 52.07 76.34
N ILE A 60 41.04 52.81 77.24
CA ILE A 60 39.58 52.84 77.36
C ILE A 60 38.97 53.49 76.11
N ILE A 61 39.49 54.65 75.69
CA ILE A 61 39.01 55.36 74.49
C ILE A 61 39.18 54.47 73.24
N GLN A 62 40.33 53.80 73.08
CA GLN A 62 40.57 52.90 71.95
C GLN A 62 39.57 51.73 71.94
N ARG A 63 39.28 51.14 73.11
CA ARG A 63 38.30 50.05 73.21
C ARG A 63 36.89 50.53 72.86
N ASN A 64 36.45 51.64 73.44
CA ASN A 64 35.12 52.21 73.16
C ASN A 64 34.99 52.60 71.68
N PHE A 65 36.05 53.15 71.08
CA PHE A 65 36.08 53.47 69.66
C PHE A 65 35.92 52.21 68.79
N ARG A 66 36.66 51.12 69.09
CA ARG A 66 36.49 49.83 68.40
C ARG A 66 35.08 49.27 68.55
N GLU A 67 34.52 49.29 69.76
CA GLU A 67 33.16 48.80 70.01
C GLU A 67 32.09 49.61 69.26
N GLU A 68 32.22 50.94 69.19
CA GLU A 68 31.31 51.78 68.41
C GLU A 68 31.42 51.51 66.91
N ILE A 69 32.64 51.35 66.39
CA ILE A 69 32.87 51.05 64.97
C ILE A 69 32.33 49.65 64.63
N GLN A 70 32.58 48.65 65.47
CA GLN A 70 32.06 47.30 65.30
C GLN A 70 30.53 47.26 65.35
N LYS A 71 29.88 48.00 66.26
CA LYS A 71 28.40 48.07 66.29
C LYS A 71 27.81 48.73 65.04
N LYS A 72 28.49 49.71 64.44
CA LYS A 72 28.00 50.43 63.26
C LYS A 72 28.24 49.67 61.95
N LEU A 73 29.41 49.05 61.80
CA LEU A 73 29.87 48.49 60.53
C LEU A 73 30.02 46.96 60.56
N GLY A 74 29.90 46.33 61.72
CA GLY A 74 30.10 44.89 61.91
C GLY A 74 31.56 44.47 62.11
N TYR A 75 32.53 45.35 61.85
CA TYR A 75 33.97 45.06 61.85
C TYR A 75 34.78 46.14 62.58
N ASP A 76 35.98 45.81 63.05
CA ASP A 76 36.96 46.75 63.61
C ASP A 76 38.32 46.66 62.88
N ASP A 77 39.33 47.39 63.36
CA ASP A 77 40.68 47.42 62.78
C ASP A 77 41.41 46.07 62.80
N THR A 78 41.02 45.14 63.68
CA THR A 78 41.60 43.79 63.74
C THR A 78 41.07 42.85 62.66
N HIS A 79 39.91 43.16 62.06
CA HIS A 79 39.27 42.34 61.03
C HIS A 79 39.72 42.69 59.60
N ILE A 80 40.51 43.76 59.44
CA ILE A 80 40.95 44.24 58.12
C ILE A 80 41.69 43.14 57.34
N GLU A 81 42.52 42.33 58.01
CA GLU A 81 43.26 41.24 57.36
C GLU A 81 42.34 40.11 56.89
N ILE A 82 41.31 39.76 57.66
CA ILE A 82 40.33 38.72 57.32
C ILE A 82 39.55 39.17 56.08
N LEU A 83 39.00 40.38 56.11
CA LEU A 83 38.26 40.96 54.98
C LEU A 83 39.14 41.08 53.72
N LYS A 84 40.42 41.41 53.89
CA LYS A 84 41.36 41.48 52.76
C LYS A 84 41.62 40.11 52.15
N ASN A 85 41.68 39.05 52.96
CA ASN A 85 41.84 37.68 52.47
C ASN A 85 40.56 37.16 51.81
N GLU A 86 39.39 37.47 52.36
CA GLU A 86 38.09 37.14 51.77
C GLU A 86 37.88 37.87 50.42
N LEU A 87 38.25 39.15 50.34
CA LEU A 87 38.22 39.89 49.08
C LEU A 87 39.12 39.23 48.03
N LYS A 88 40.33 38.84 48.41
CA LYS A 88 41.24 38.13 47.51
C LYS A 88 40.71 36.76 47.06
N SER A 89 40.08 35.99 47.96
CA SER A 89 39.51 34.70 47.58
C SER A 89 38.34 34.89 46.61
N LEU A 90 37.44 35.85 46.88
CA LEU A 90 36.34 36.18 45.99
C LEU A 90 36.82 36.71 44.63
N GLU A 91 37.85 37.57 44.61
CA GLU A 91 38.49 38.02 43.37
C GLU A 91 39.04 36.83 42.57
N SER A 92 39.73 35.89 43.22
CA SER A 92 40.24 34.69 42.54
C SER A 92 39.13 33.76 42.03
N GLU A 93 38.00 33.66 42.74
CA GLU A 93 36.84 32.90 42.28
C GLU A 93 36.20 33.55 41.05
N ILE A 94 36.11 34.89 41.03
CA ILE A 94 35.61 35.64 39.88
C ILE A 94 36.54 35.43 38.68
N GLU A 95 37.87 35.58 38.85
CA GLU A 95 38.85 35.36 37.79
C GLU A 95 38.76 33.94 37.20
N ASN A 96 38.47 32.93 38.02
CA ASN A 96 38.30 31.55 37.55
C ASN A 96 36.92 31.29 36.90
N ALA A 97 35.86 32.00 37.33
CA ALA A 97 34.51 31.82 36.83
C ALA A 97 34.26 32.55 35.49
N GLU A 98 34.91 33.69 35.25
CA GLU A 98 34.82 34.44 33.99
C GLU A 98 35.15 33.62 32.73
N PRO A 99 36.26 32.86 32.64
CA PRO A 99 36.56 32.06 31.46
C PRO A 99 35.54 30.94 31.26
N LEU A 100 35.06 30.31 32.33
CA LEU A 100 34.02 29.27 32.26
C LEU A 100 32.71 29.82 31.71
N LYS A 101 32.30 31.02 32.15
CA LYS A 101 31.12 31.70 31.60
C LYS A 101 31.28 31.98 30.11
N ASN A 102 32.43 32.51 29.70
CA ASN A 102 32.71 32.80 28.30
C ASN A 102 32.69 31.52 27.44
N GLU A 103 33.28 30.43 27.94
CA GLU A 103 33.26 29.13 27.26
C GLU A 103 31.82 28.61 27.08
N LEU A 104 31.00 28.66 28.13
CA LEU A 104 29.59 28.25 28.05
C LEU A 104 28.78 29.13 27.09
N GLU A 105 29.04 30.44 27.05
CA GLU A 105 28.40 31.34 26.09
C GLU A 105 28.79 31.01 24.64
N THR A 106 30.06 30.64 24.39
CA THR A 106 30.48 30.21 23.05
C THR A 106 29.81 28.91 22.63
N LYS A 107 29.78 27.90 23.51
CA LYS A 107 29.09 26.62 23.27
C LYS A 107 27.59 26.81 23.03
N LYS A 108 26.94 27.69 23.80
CA LYS A 108 25.52 28.03 23.59
C LYS A 108 25.29 28.58 22.17
N LYS A 109 26.13 29.51 21.72
CA LYS A 109 26.03 30.09 20.36
C LYS A 109 26.29 29.04 19.27
N GLU A 110 27.18 28.08 19.51
CA GLU A 110 27.42 26.97 18.58
C GLU A 110 26.20 26.05 18.47
N PHE A 111 25.63 25.62 19.62
CA PHE A 111 24.44 24.79 19.62
C PHE A 111 23.21 25.50 19.01
N GLU A 112 23.05 26.80 19.22
CA GLU A 112 21.99 27.58 18.58
C GLU A 112 22.14 27.58 17.06
N LYS A 113 23.36 27.68 16.52
CA LYS A 113 23.61 27.59 15.07
C LYS A 113 23.34 26.18 14.53
N GLU A 114 23.70 25.14 15.27
CA GLU A 114 23.41 23.77 14.85
C GLU A 114 21.91 23.48 14.85
N LEU A 115 21.18 23.97 15.85
CA LEU A 115 19.72 23.84 15.93
C LEU A 115 19.03 24.51 14.75
N THR A 116 19.42 25.73 14.38
CA THR A 116 18.81 26.40 13.21
C THR A 116 19.10 25.65 11.91
N LEU A 117 20.32 25.15 11.73
CA LEU A 117 20.67 24.33 10.55
C LEU A 117 19.86 23.03 10.49
N LEU A 118 19.58 22.39 11.64
CA LEU A 118 18.76 21.19 11.70
C LEU A 118 17.28 21.49 11.42
N GLN A 119 16.76 22.61 11.95
CA GLN A 119 15.40 23.07 11.67
C GLN A 119 15.20 23.34 10.17
N ASP A 120 16.12 24.07 9.53
CA ASP A 120 16.08 24.34 8.09
C ASP A 120 16.11 23.06 7.24
N LYS A 121 16.86 22.04 7.68
CA LYS A 121 16.89 20.73 7.00
C LYS A 121 15.56 20.01 7.18
N LEU A 122 14.99 20.03 8.38
CA LEU A 122 13.71 19.37 8.68
C LEU A 122 12.57 19.99 7.85
N GLU A 123 12.53 21.32 7.75
CA GLU A 123 11.54 22.04 6.94
C GLU A 123 11.65 21.70 5.44
N LYS A 124 12.87 21.44 4.94
CA LYS A 124 13.11 21.02 3.55
C LYS A 124 12.76 19.56 3.28
N GLU A 125 12.97 18.67 4.23
CA GLU A 125 12.72 17.22 4.08
C GLU A 125 11.25 16.84 4.32
N SER A 126 10.57 17.50 5.27
CA SER A 126 9.14 17.28 5.57
C SER A 126 8.21 17.25 4.33
N PRO A 127 8.26 18.22 3.39
CA PRO A 127 7.43 18.17 2.19
C PRO A 127 7.83 17.03 1.23
N LYS A 128 9.10 16.61 1.22
CA LYS A 128 9.54 15.47 0.41
C LYS A 128 8.98 14.16 0.95
N GLU A 129 8.91 14.00 2.27
CA GLU A 129 8.32 12.82 2.91
C GLU A 129 6.83 12.69 2.56
N SER A 130 6.08 13.79 2.65
CA SER A 130 4.66 13.80 2.23
C SER A 130 4.49 13.49 0.75
N LYS A 131 5.34 14.06 -0.11
CA LYS A 131 5.31 13.76 -1.55
C LYS A 131 5.71 12.33 -1.87
N LEU A 132 6.60 11.73 -1.08
CA LEU A 132 6.98 10.33 -1.22
C LEU A 132 5.80 9.41 -0.89
N ARG A 133 5.08 9.68 0.21
CA ARG A 133 3.85 8.95 0.56
C ARG A 133 2.80 9.03 -0.55
N GLU A 134 2.53 10.22 -1.09
CA GLU A 134 1.59 10.38 -2.22
C GLU A 134 2.02 9.58 -3.46
N LEU A 135 3.33 9.52 -3.74
CA LEU A 135 3.86 8.73 -4.86
C LEU A 135 3.73 7.23 -4.63
N GLU A 136 3.91 6.77 -3.39
CA GLU A 136 3.71 5.36 -3.01
C GLU A 136 2.24 4.95 -3.17
N GLU A 137 1.29 5.77 -2.69
CA GLU A 137 -0.14 5.52 -2.87
C GLU A 137 -0.52 5.46 -4.36
N ARG A 138 -0.07 6.43 -5.17
CA ARG A 138 -0.31 6.43 -6.62
C ARG A 138 0.31 5.24 -7.32
N LYS A 139 1.48 4.79 -6.89
CA LYS A 139 2.12 3.59 -7.43
C LYS A 139 1.26 2.35 -7.16
N ASP A 140 0.73 2.21 -5.94
CA ASP A 140 -0.11 1.08 -5.58
C ASP A 140 -1.43 1.09 -6.36
N ASP A 141 -2.05 2.26 -6.54
CA ASP A 141 -3.23 2.43 -7.39
C ASP A 141 -2.95 2.06 -8.85
N LEU A 142 -1.81 2.50 -9.40
CA LEU A 142 -1.39 2.14 -10.76
C LEU A 142 -1.15 0.64 -10.91
N ILE A 143 -0.54 0.00 -9.91
CA ILE A 143 -0.34 -1.45 -9.91
C ILE A 143 -1.68 -2.17 -9.88
N LYS A 144 -2.63 -1.70 -9.07
CA LYS A 144 -3.98 -2.28 -9.01
C LYS A 144 -4.71 -2.13 -10.35
N TYR A 145 -4.71 -0.93 -10.93
CA TYR A 145 -5.29 -0.66 -12.23
C TYR A 145 -4.68 -1.55 -13.32
N ALA A 146 -3.35 -1.64 -13.37
CA ALA A 146 -2.66 -2.47 -14.36
C ALA A 146 -3.03 -3.96 -14.21
N ARG A 147 -3.13 -4.47 -12.97
CA ARG A 147 -3.57 -5.85 -12.71
C ARG A 147 -5.00 -6.10 -13.18
N GLU A 148 -5.91 -5.18 -12.87
CA GLU A 148 -7.32 -5.28 -13.29
C GLU A 148 -7.45 -5.23 -14.82
N ALA A 149 -6.73 -4.32 -15.48
CA ALA A 149 -6.69 -4.24 -16.94
C ALA A 149 -6.14 -5.53 -17.58
N ILE A 150 -5.03 -6.07 -17.06
CA ILE A 150 -4.48 -7.34 -17.53
C ILE A 150 -5.48 -8.49 -17.35
N LEU A 151 -6.20 -8.54 -16.23
CA LEU A 151 -7.22 -9.56 -16.00
C LEU A 151 -8.41 -9.42 -16.96
N SER A 152 -8.88 -8.20 -17.23
CA SER A 152 -9.93 -7.94 -18.23
C SER A 152 -9.51 -8.45 -19.60
N ILE A 153 -8.32 -8.05 -20.06
CA ILE A 153 -7.77 -8.47 -21.36
C ILE A 153 -7.63 -9.99 -21.42
N LYS A 154 -7.15 -10.65 -20.37
CA LYS A 154 -7.05 -12.12 -20.34
C LYS A 154 -8.41 -12.80 -20.44
N ASN A 155 -9.43 -12.28 -19.75
CA ASN A 155 -10.78 -12.82 -19.82
C ASN A 155 -11.38 -12.63 -21.22
N GLU A 156 -11.19 -11.45 -21.81
CA GLU A 156 -11.62 -11.15 -23.17
C GLU A 156 -10.94 -12.10 -24.18
N ILE A 157 -9.63 -12.31 -24.07
CA ILE A 157 -8.89 -13.29 -24.90
C ILE A 157 -9.48 -14.69 -24.73
N ALA A 158 -9.72 -15.15 -23.50
CA ALA A 158 -10.24 -16.49 -23.25
C ALA A 158 -11.65 -16.70 -23.81
N GLU A 159 -12.51 -15.68 -23.72
CA GLU A 159 -13.85 -15.70 -24.32
C GLU A 159 -13.75 -15.74 -25.84
N ASN A 160 -12.89 -14.90 -26.41
CA ASN A 160 -12.60 -14.83 -27.83
C ASN A 160 -12.06 -16.16 -28.38
N GLU A 161 -11.08 -16.77 -27.72
CA GLU A 161 -10.60 -18.10 -28.10
C GLU A 161 -11.70 -19.16 -28.06
N ARG A 162 -12.62 -19.10 -27.09
CA ARG A 162 -13.77 -20.01 -27.06
C ARG A 162 -14.67 -19.79 -28.27
N LYS A 163 -14.97 -18.53 -28.63
CA LYS A 163 -15.75 -18.20 -29.84
C LYS A 163 -15.09 -18.75 -31.10
N ILE A 164 -13.76 -18.60 -31.24
CA ILE A 164 -13.02 -19.17 -32.38
C ILE A 164 -13.18 -20.67 -32.43
N ARG A 165 -12.90 -21.38 -31.32
CA ARG A 165 -13.00 -22.84 -31.27
C ARG A 165 -14.40 -23.35 -31.57
N ASP A 166 -15.42 -22.71 -31.01
CA ASP A 166 -16.82 -23.10 -31.24
C ASP A 166 -17.25 -22.90 -32.70
N CYS A 167 -16.69 -21.90 -33.38
CA CYS A 167 -17.02 -21.54 -34.77
C CYS A 167 -16.08 -22.17 -35.81
N GLU A 168 -15.08 -22.93 -35.38
CA GLU A 168 -14.12 -23.60 -36.26
C GLU A 168 -14.84 -24.61 -37.15
N GLY A 169 -14.63 -24.51 -38.47
CA GLY A 169 -15.29 -25.37 -39.47
C GLY A 169 -16.79 -25.11 -39.68
N CYS A 170 -17.44 -24.23 -38.91
CA CYS A 170 -18.86 -23.93 -39.08
C CYS A 170 -19.17 -23.31 -40.46
N PHE A 171 -18.28 -22.47 -40.99
CA PHE A 171 -18.48 -21.85 -42.30
C PHE A 171 -18.52 -22.87 -43.43
N ASP A 172 -17.67 -23.89 -43.40
CA ASP A 172 -17.64 -24.95 -44.42
C ASP A 172 -18.98 -25.71 -44.46
N HIS A 173 -19.54 -25.99 -43.28
CA HIS A 173 -20.84 -26.65 -43.16
C HIS A 173 -21.99 -25.75 -43.66
N VAL A 174 -21.98 -24.45 -43.33
CA VAL A 174 -23.02 -23.50 -43.76
C VAL A 174 -22.97 -23.25 -45.26
N GLU A 175 -21.79 -23.14 -45.87
CA GLU A 175 -21.63 -23.00 -47.32
C GLU A 175 -22.18 -24.23 -48.07
N ALA A 176 -21.94 -25.43 -47.54
CA ALA A 176 -22.44 -26.67 -48.10
C ALA A 176 -23.96 -26.86 -47.92
N LYS A 177 -24.62 -26.14 -46.98
CA LYS A 177 -26.02 -26.34 -46.59
C LYS A 177 -26.99 -26.36 -47.78
N LYS A 178 -26.96 -25.31 -48.61
CA LYS A 178 -27.84 -25.20 -49.78
C LYS A 178 -27.61 -26.32 -50.80
N GLY A 179 -26.38 -26.79 -50.93
CA GLY A 179 -26.05 -27.93 -51.79
C GLY A 179 -26.63 -29.23 -51.24
N THR A 180 -26.45 -29.48 -49.94
CA THR A 180 -27.01 -30.67 -49.28
C THR A 180 -28.53 -30.69 -49.24
N GLU A 181 -29.18 -29.54 -49.10
CA GLU A 181 -30.64 -29.39 -49.13
C GLU A 181 -31.20 -29.80 -50.50
N ARG A 182 -30.65 -29.27 -51.59
CA ARG A 182 -31.03 -29.66 -52.96
C ARG A 182 -30.81 -31.15 -53.22
N GLN A 183 -29.69 -31.71 -52.75
CA GLN A 183 -29.43 -33.15 -52.88
C GLN A 183 -30.47 -33.99 -52.14
N LEU A 184 -30.93 -33.54 -50.97
CA LEU A 184 -31.97 -34.21 -50.19
C LEU A 184 -33.33 -34.15 -50.90
N GLU A 185 -33.67 -33.01 -51.50
CA GLU A 185 -34.88 -32.83 -52.32
C GLU A 185 -34.85 -33.75 -53.56
N GLU A 186 -33.74 -33.77 -54.31
CA GLU A 186 -33.57 -34.62 -55.48
C GLU A 186 -33.65 -36.11 -55.14
N LEU A 187 -33.03 -36.54 -54.03
CA LEU A 187 -33.17 -37.91 -53.54
C LEU A 187 -34.60 -38.23 -53.12
N GLY A 188 -35.29 -37.28 -52.48
CA GLY A 188 -36.70 -37.42 -52.14
C GLY A 188 -37.57 -37.68 -53.37
N MET A 189 -37.39 -36.90 -54.44
CA MET A 189 -38.11 -37.09 -55.71
C MET A 189 -37.78 -38.43 -56.38
N LYS A 190 -36.51 -38.86 -56.35
CA LYS A 190 -36.09 -40.16 -56.89
C LYS A 190 -36.75 -41.31 -56.15
N MET A 191 -36.73 -41.28 -54.81
CA MET A 191 -37.40 -42.28 -53.98
C MET A 191 -38.89 -42.33 -54.26
N GLU A 192 -39.58 -41.18 -54.33
CA GLU A 192 -41.01 -41.12 -54.64
C GLU A 192 -41.32 -41.73 -56.02
N SER A 193 -40.44 -41.52 -57.01
CA SER A 193 -40.55 -42.15 -58.33
C SER A 193 -40.38 -43.67 -58.27
N ILE A 194 -39.41 -44.16 -57.50
CA ILE A 194 -39.17 -45.60 -57.30
C ILE A 194 -40.38 -46.24 -56.62
N THR A 195 -40.88 -45.67 -55.52
CA THR A 195 -42.06 -46.17 -54.81
C THR A 195 -43.28 -46.22 -55.73
N LYS A 196 -43.50 -45.19 -56.57
CA LYS A 196 -44.58 -45.19 -57.57
C LYS A 196 -44.43 -46.30 -58.60
N LYS A 197 -43.22 -46.56 -59.10
CA LYS A 197 -42.96 -47.67 -60.05
C LYS A 197 -43.19 -49.04 -59.41
N ILE A 198 -42.73 -49.23 -58.16
CA ILE A 198 -43.00 -50.46 -57.39
C ILE A 198 -44.50 -50.68 -57.27
N GLN A 199 -45.28 -49.65 -56.88
CA GLN A 199 -46.74 -49.73 -56.78
C GLN A 199 -47.42 -50.02 -58.13
N GLN A 200 -46.96 -49.42 -59.22
CA GLN A 200 -47.50 -49.68 -60.57
C GLN A 200 -47.24 -51.12 -61.00
N ASN A 201 -46.01 -51.62 -60.83
CA ASN A 201 -45.65 -52.98 -61.17
C ASN A 201 -46.37 -54.00 -60.27
N SER A 202 -46.56 -53.70 -58.98
CA SER A 202 -47.33 -54.58 -58.08
C SER A 202 -48.80 -54.66 -58.49
N LEU A 203 -49.42 -53.53 -58.84
CA LEU A 203 -50.79 -53.50 -59.39
C LEU A 203 -50.89 -54.28 -60.70
N HIS A 204 -49.87 -54.21 -61.56
CA HIS A 204 -49.84 -54.96 -62.81
C HIS A 204 -49.75 -56.48 -62.56
N ILE A 205 -48.92 -56.91 -61.59
CA ILE A 205 -48.85 -58.30 -61.16
C ILE A 205 -50.21 -58.80 -60.64
N GLU A 206 -50.92 -58.01 -59.83
CA GLU A 206 -52.27 -58.40 -59.35
C GLU A 206 -53.26 -58.58 -60.52
N ARG A 207 -53.23 -57.70 -61.54
CA ARG A 207 -54.04 -57.89 -62.76
C ARG A 207 -53.66 -59.15 -63.53
N LEU A 208 -52.36 -59.44 -63.66
CA LEU A 208 -51.88 -60.66 -64.34
C LEU A 208 -52.26 -61.93 -63.57
N LYS A 209 -52.28 -61.90 -62.22
CA LYS A 209 -52.78 -63.01 -61.39
C LYS A 209 -54.26 -63.28 -61.64
N GLU A 210 -55.08 -62.24 -61.71
CA GLU A 210 -56.50 -62.37 -62.04
C GLU A 210 -56.68 -62.97 -63.45
N GLN A 211 -55.93 -62.48 -64.43
CA GLN A 211 -55.93 -63.01 -65.79
C GLN A 211 -55.47 -64.47 -65.85
N GLN A 212 -54.42 -64.84 -65.11
CA GLN A 212 -53.94 -66.22 -64.99
C GLN A 212 -55.03 -67.13 -64.41
N ALA A 213 -55.74 -66.68 -63.38
CA ALA A 213 -56.84 -67.42 -62.77
C ALA A 213 -58.00 -67.65 -63.76
N LEU A 214 -58.27 -66.69 -64.66
CA LEU A 214 -59.25 -66.84 -65.75
C LEU A 214 -58.73 -67.77 -66.86
N ALA A 215 -57.49 -67.57 -67.32
CA ALA A 215 -56.82 -68.37 -68.34
C ALA A 215 -56.72 -69.86 -67.96
N SER A 216 -56.45 -70.16 -66.68
CA SER A 216 -56.37 -71.54 -66.18
C SER A 216 -57.68 -72.34 -66.32
N LYS A 217 -58.82 -71.66 -66.44
CA LYS A 217 -60.14 -72.26 -66.70
C LYS A 217 -60.41 -72.48 -68.19
N LEU A 218 -59.70 -71.77 -69.07
CA LEU A 218 -59.76 -71.85 -70.52
C LEU A 218 -58.66 -72.80 -71.04
N LYS A 219 -58.85 -74.10 -70.87
CA LYS A 219 -57.92 -75.11 -71.42
C LYS A 219 -58.34 -75.52 -72.83
N LEU A 220 -57.36 -75.66 -73.74
CA LEU A 220 -57.57 -76.28 -75.05
C LEU A 220 -58.02 -77.74 -74.86
N LYS A 221 -59.08 -78.14 -75.54
CA LYS A 221 -59.48 -79.55 -75.68
C LYS A 221 -59.39 -79.88 -77.17
N ASN A 222 -58.53 -80.85 -77.52
CA ASN A 222 -58.31 -81.34 -78.89
C ASN A 222 -57.83 -80.27 -79.88
N ASP A 223 -56.86 -79.43 -79.52
CA ASP A 223 -56.23 -78.40 -80.39
C ASP A 223 -57.22 -77.42 -81.07
N LYS A 224 -58.42 -77.30 -80.49
CA LYS A 224 -59.48 -76.40 -80.94
C LYS A 224 -59.73 -75.26 -79.96
N CYS A 225 -59.99 -74.08 -80.51
CA CYS A 225 -60.33 -72.89 -79.75
C CYS A 225 -61.64 -73.11 -78.97
N PRO A 226 -61.65 -72.95 -77.63
CA PRO A 226 -62.85 -73.15 -76.82
C PRO A 226 -63.95 -72.11 -77.06
N VAL A 227 -63.70 -71.08 -77.88
CA VAL A 227 -64.66 -69.99 -78.18
C VAL A 227 -65.27 -70.11 -79.57
N CYS A 228 -64.48 -70.52 -80.58
CA CYS A 228 -64.91 -70.53 -82.00
C CYS A 228 -64.66 -71.87 -82.72
N ASP A 229 -64.20 -72.89 -81.99
CA ASP A 229 -63.97 -74.28 -82.46
C ASP A 229 -63.01 -74.44 -83.67
N SER A 230 -62.22 -73.41 -83.94
CA SER A 230 -61.17 -73.40 -84.97
C SER A 230 -59.94 -74.16 -84.48
N GLU A 231 -59.23 -74.86 -85.36
CA GLU A 231 -57.91 -75.43 -85.02
C GLU A 231 -56.91 -74.32 -84.74
N VAL A 232 -56.23 -74.39 -83.60
CA VAL A 232 -55.23 -73.40 -83.19
C VAL A 232 -54.09 -74.08 -82.45
N ASP A 233 -52.87 -73.82 -82.91
CA ASP A 233 -51.64 -74.35 -82.29
C ASP A 233 -51.40 -73.80 -80.88
N HIS A 234 -51.93 -72.60 -80.58
CA HIS A 234 -51.72 -71.91 -79.31
C HIS A 234 -52.83 -70.88 -79.04
N LEU A 235 -53.16 -70.70 -77.76
CA LEU A 235 -54.07 -69.63 -77.32
C LEU A 235 -53.39 -68.26 -77.46
N ASN A 236 -54.17 -67.18 -77.52
CA ASN A 236 -53.63 -65.82 -77.46
C ASN A 236 -52.75 -65.66 -76.19
N PRO A 237 -51.57 -65.01 -76.24
CA PRO A 237 -50.70 -64.76 -75.09
C PRO A 237 -51.42 -64.21 -73.84
N LEU A 238 -52.50 -63.44 -74.02
CA LEU A 238 -53.36 -62.95 -72.93
C LEU A 238 -54.06 -64.06 -72.10
N PHE A 239 -54.14 -65.27 -72.64
CA PHE A 239 -54.76 -66.45 -72.05
C PHE A 239 -53.82 -67.67 -72.00
N GLN A 240 -52.53 -67.48 -72.30
CA GLN A 240 -51.51 -68.52 -72.13
C GLN A 240 -50.93 -68.46 -70.72
N VAL A 241 -51.09 -69.55 -69.96
CA VAL A 241 -50.65 -69.58 -68.56
C VAL A 241 -49.13 -69.46 -68.45
N GLU A 242 -48.34 -70.10 -69.33
CA GLU A 242 -46.89 -69.99 -69.31
C GLU A 242 -46.41 -68.54 -69.56
N HIS A 243 -47.03 -67.85 -70.51
CA HIS A 243 -46.68 -66.46 -70.84
C HIS A 243 -46.96 -65.52 -69.66
N LEU A 244 -48.15 -65.64 -69.05
CA LEU A 244 -48.54 -64.83 -67.88
C LEU A 244 -47.61 -65.07 -66.67
N ILE A 245 -47.20 -66.32 -66.42
CA ILE A 245 -46.23 -66.65 -65.36
C ILE A 245 -44.85 -66.02 -65.64
N GLN A 246 -44.40 -66.05 -66.89
CA GLN A 246 -43.12 -65.43 -67.28
C GLN A 246 -43.15 -63.91 -67.10
N GLU A 247 -44.22 -63.25 -67.53
CA GLU A 247 -44.41 -61.80 -67.42
C GLU A 247 -44.48 -61.35 -65.94
N MET A 248 -45.22 -62.08 -65.10
CA MET A 248 -45.22 -61.87 -63.65
C MET A 248 -43.83 -62.08 -63.03
N SER A 249 -43.06 -63.06 -63.49
CA SER A 249 -41.69 -63.30 -63.04
C SER A 249 -40.74 -62.15 -63.44
N ILE A 250 -40.91 -61.56 -64.63
CA ILE A 250 -40.14 -60.40 -65.08
C ILE A 250 -40.45 -59.19 -64.19
N LEU A 251 -41.73 -58.86 -64.00
CA LEU A 251 -42.15 -57.74 -63.14
C LEU A 251 -41.72 -57.95 -61.68
N SER A 252 -41.77 -59.18 -61.17
CA SER A 252 -41.26 -59.49 -59.83
C SER A 252 -39.76 -59.26 -59.70
N LYS A 253 -38.96 -59.56 -60.74
CA LYS A 253 -37.53 -59.24 -60.76
C LYS A 253 -37.30 -57.72 -60.83
N GLU A 254 -38.08 -56.99 -61.60
CA GLU A 254 -38.00 -55.52 -61.67
C GLU A 254 -38.31 -54.88 -60.32
N ILE A 255 -39.36 -55.33 -59.63
CA ILE A 255 -39.69 -54.87 -58.26
C ILE A 255 -38.51 -55.11 -57.33
N LYS A 256 -37.91 -56.31 -57.32
CA LYS A 256 -36.73 -56.60 -56.48
C LYS A 256 -35.53 -55.71 -56.79
N ASN A 257 -35.35 -55.30 -58.05
CA ASN A 257 -34.28 -54.38 -58.41
C ASN A 257 -34.59 -52.95 -57.92
N LEU A 258 -35.84 -52.50 -58.08
CA LEU A 258 -36.30 -51.21 -57.57
C LEU A 258 -36.24 -51.12 -56.04
N GLU A 259 -36.57 -52.19 -55.32
CA GLU A 259 -36.44 -52.27 -53.85
C GLU A 259 -34.98 -52.11 -53.41
N LYS A 260 -34.03 -52.70 -54.13
CA LYS A 260 -32.58 -52.50 -53.87
C LYS A 260 -32.13 -51.07 -54.16
N GLU A 261 -32.63 -50.47 -55.24
CA GLU A 261 -32.36 -49.05 -55.54
C GLU A 261 -32.96 -48.12 -54.47
N GLU A 262 -34.14 -48.43 -53.95
CA GLU A 262 -34.78 -47.71 -52.85
C GLU A 262 -33.96 -47.80 -51.55
N GLU A 263 -33.46 -48.99 -51.21
CA GLU A 263 -32.59 -49.21 -50.05
C GLU A 263 -31.29 -48.38 -50.16
N LEU A 264 -30.61 -48.42 -51.31
CA LEU A 264 -29.41 -47.62 -51.55
C LEU A 264 -29.68 -46.11 -51.49
N ALA A 265 -30.81 -45.66 -52.05
CA ALA A 265 -31.21 -44.26 -52.00
C ALA A 265 -31.53 -43.81 -50.56
N GLN A 266 -32.14 -44.69 -49.76
CA GLN A 266 -32.43 -44.42 -48.34
C GLN A 266 -31.13 -44.30 -47.53
N ASP A 267 -30.13 -45.14 -47.78
CA ASP A 267 -28.82 -45.02 -47.13
C ASP A 267 -28.11 -43.72 -47.50
N GLN A 268 -28.16 -43.32 -48.77
CA GLN A 268 -27.63 -42.04 -49.23
C GLN A 268 -28.35 -40.86 -48.56
N LYS A 269 -29.67 -40.92 -48.46
CA LYS A 269 -30.49 -39.91 -47.78
C LYS A 269 -30.10 -39.78 -46.31
N ASN A 270 -29.92 -40.89 -45.60
CA ASN A 270 -29.51 -40.87 -44.20
C ASN A 270 -28.15 -40.18 -44.01
N ASN A 271 -27.18 -40.45 -44.90
CA ASN A 271 -25.86 -39.82 -44.85
C ASN A 271 -25.92 -38.31 -45.12
N ILE A 272 -26.68 -37.89 -46.14
CA ILE A 272 -26.84 -36.47 -46.48
C ILE A 272 -27.63 -35.73 -45.40
N SER A 273 -28.63 -36.37 -44.78
CA SER A 273 -29.39 -35.80 -43.65
C SER A 273 -28.48 -35.46 -42.48
N ARG A 274 -27.51 -36.32 -42.12
CA ARG A 274 -26.54 -36.03 -41.06
C ARG A 274 -25.69 -34.80 -41.39
N LYS A 275 -25.25 -34.66 -42.64
CA LYS A 275 -24.48 -33.47 -43.08
C LYS A 275 -25.33 -32.20 -43.02
N PHE A 276 -26.61 -32.31 -43.36
CA PHE A 276 -27.55 -31.19 -43.26
C PHE A 276 -27.79 -30.79 -41.79
N GLU A 277 -27.95 -31.75 -40.89
CA GLU A 277 -28.04 -31.49 -39.44
C GLU A 277 -26.78 -30.79 -38.90
N GLN A 278 -25.58 -31.24 -39.31
CA GLN A 278 -24.33 -30.56 -38.96
C GLN A 278 -24.31 -29.10 -39.46
N ALA A 279 -24.83 -28.84 -40.65
CA ALA A 279 -24.95 -27.47 -41.17
C ALA A 279 -25.94 -26.60 -40.38
N ILE A 280 -27.05 -27.16 -39.88
CA ILE A 280 -27.98 -26.44 -39.00
C ILE A 280 -27.32 -26.11 -37.67
N ILE A 281 -26.61 -27.07 -37.07
CA ILE A 281 -25.90 -26.86 -35.81
C ILE A 281 -24.84 -25.77 -35.98
N ALA A 282 -24.04 -25.84 -37.05
CA ALA A 282 -23.05 -24.83 -37.38
C ALA A 282 -23.65 -23.42 -37.54
N GLU A 283 -24.79 -23.30 -38.24
CA GLU A 283 -25.49 -22.03 -38.38
C GLU A 283 -25.99 -21.50 -37.03
N SER A 284 -26.57 -22.37 -36.19
CA SER A 284 -27.02 -21.99 -34.86
C SER A 284 -25.88 -21.55 -33.95
N THR A 285 -24.71 -22.18 -34.05
CA THR A 285 -23.51 -21.79 -33.29
C THR A 285 -23.00 -20.42 -33.71
N LEU A 286 -22.93 -20.16 -35.03
CA LEU A 286 -22.56 -18.84 -35.56
C LEU A 286 -23.55 -17.75 -35.12
N GLN A 287 -24.85 -18.04 -35.12
CA GLN A 287 -25.88 -17.12 -34.64
C GLN A 287 -25.77 -16.84 -33.15
N ALA A 288 -25.54 -17.87 -32.33
CA ALA A 288 -25.37 -17.72 -30.88
C ALA A 288 -24.20 -16.79 -30.53
N HIS A 289 -23.13 -16.84 -31.31
CA HIS A 289 -21.97 -15.96 -31.18
C HIS A 289 -22.08 -14.66 -31.99
N SER A 290 -23.21 -14.41 -32.66
CA SER A 290 -23.46 -13.23 -33.50
C SER A 290 -22.43 -12.99 -34.61
N ILE A 291 -21.88 -14.07 -35.17
CA ILE A 291 -20.87 -14.04 -36.23
C ILE A 291 -21.56 -14.23 -37.59
N LYS A 292 -21.38 -13.29 -38.53
CA LYS A 292 -22.02 -13.35 -39.85
C LYS A 292 -21.11 -13.86 -40.94
N ASN A 293 -19.80 -13.69 -40.81
CA ASN A 293 -18.85 -14.10 -41.85
C ASN A 293 -17.47 -14.44 -41.26
N SER A 294 -16.68 -15.19 -42.02
CA SER A 294 -15.32 -15.61 -41.62
C SER A 294 -14.38 -14.42 -41.37
N LYS A 295 -14.63 -13.27 -42.03
CA LYS A 295 -13.85 -12.05 -41.81
C LYS A 295 -14.15 -11.41 -40.45
N GLU A 296 -15.38 -11.42 -39.97
CA GLU A 296 -15.76 -10.98 -38.62
C GLU A 296 -15.11 -11.87 -37.55
N LEU A 297 -15.00 -13.17 -37.82
CA LEU A 297 -14.24 -14.11 -36.99
C LEU A 297 -12.72 -13.87 -37.04
N ALA A 298 -12.20 -13.14 -38.02
CA ALA A 298 -10.78 -12.79 -38.09
C ALA A 298 -10.50 -11.37 -37.58
N SER A 299 -11.40 -10.43 -37.85
CA SER A 299 -11.25 -9.01 -37.52
C SER A 299 -11.52 -8.70 -36.05
N ASN A 300 -12.40 -9.46 -35.38
CA ASN A 300 -12.61 -9.32 -33.93
C ASN A 300 -11.35 -9.69 -33.09
N PHE A 301 -10.30 -10.17 -33.75
CA PHE A 301 -9.09 -10.71 -33.10
C PHE A 301 -7.80 -10.07 -33.64
N SER A 302 -7.88 -9.18 -34.62
CA SER A 302 -6.72 -8.46 -35.19
C SER A 302 -6.35 -7.19 -34.42
N ASP A 303 -7.19 -6.71 -33.52
CA ASP A 303 -6.95 -5.46 -32.78
C ASP A 303 -5.90 -5.59 -31.65
N PHE A 304 -5.30 -6.77 -31.49
CA PHE A 304 -4.28 -7.06 -30.47
C PHE A 304 -2.90 -7.48 -31.04
N ALA A 305 -2.68 -7.35 -32.36
CA ALA A 305 -1.39 -7.66 -33.03
C ALA A 305 -0.57 -6.40 -33.33
#